data_AF-A0A2H0PLC3-F1
#
_entry.id   AF-A0A2H0PLC3-F1
#
_cell.length_a   1.000
_cell.length_b   1.000
_cell.length_c   1.000
_cell.angle_alpha   90.00
_cell.angle_beta   90.00
_cell.angle_gamma   90.00
#
_symmetry.space_group_name_H-M   'P 1'
#
loop_
_entity.id
_entity.type
_entity.pdbx_description
1 polymer ?
#
loop_
_entity_poly.entity_id
_entity_poly.type
_entity_poly.pdbx_seq_one_letter_code
_entity_poly.pdbx_strand_id
1 'polypeptide(L)'
;MNSDITDRISMTAEMSNERRSLRWIDPSFQRRYAILLISIVLLVSTVLIGTFWFHSEQVLNTLTNAGVLKQHSLYLLVEKQMTSLLLSVVIVVALFSVFVFVMANFLSHRIVGPMFAIKRSIESMGAGQFNEARVKLRSDDEFQDVALMLNQMADRMEARPE
;
A
#
# COMPACT_ATOMS: atom_id res chain seq x y z
N MET A 1 50.52 4.35 -24.23
CA MET A 1 50.20 3.19 -23.35
C MET A 1 49.28 3.54 -22.18
N ASN A 2 49.00 4.83 -21.88
CA ASN A 2 48.33 5.25 -20.63
C ASN A 2 46.91 5.81 -20.81
N SER A 3 46.34 5.80 -22.02
CA SER A 3 44.94 6.25 -22.25
C SER A 3 43.95 5.08 -22.21
N ASP A 4 44.35 3.91 -22.74
CA ASP A 4 43.51 2.70 -22.83
C ASP A 4 43.16 2.12 -21.44
N ILE A 5 44.05 2.25 -20.46
CA ILE A 5 43.79 1.83 -19.08
C ILE A 5 42.78 2.77 -18.39
N THR A 6 42.89 4.07 -18.63
CA THR A 6 42.01 5.08 -18.05
C THR A 6 40.60 5.00 -18.63
N ASP A 7 40.48 4.70 -19.93
CA ASP A 7 39.20 4.45 -20.60
C ASP A 7 38.53 3.16 -20.13
N ARG A 8 39.30 2.10 -19.84
CA ARG A 8 38.74 0.86 -19.28
C ARG A 8 38.26 1.03 -17.84
N ILE A 9 38.92 1.89 -17.05
CA ILE A 9 38.53 2.18 -15.66
C ILE A 9 37.29 3.08 -15.63
N SER A 10 37.18 4.09 -16.51
CA SER A 10 35.98 4.92 -16.62
C SER A 10 34.78 4.12 -17.15
N MET A 11 34.99 3.26 -18.15
CA MET A 11 33.92 2.43 -18.73
C MET A 11 33.40 1.36 -17.74
N THR A 12 34.27 0.78 -16.91
CA THR A 12 33.83 -0.14 -15.84
C THR A 12 33.14 0.58 -14.69
N ALA A 13 33.54 1.81 -14.37
CA ALA A 13 32.89 2.66 -13.38
C ALA A 13 31.48 3.10 -13.84
N GLU A 14 31.32 3.51 -15.11
CA GLU A 14 30.02 3.86 -15.69
C GLU A 14 29.06 2.65 -15.74
N MET A 15 29.54 1.48 -16.17
CA MET A 15 28.76 0.24 -16.17
C MET A 15 28.30 -0.21 -14.77
N SER A 16 29.06 0.13 -13.72
CA SER A 16 28.67 -0.15 -12.33
C SER A 16 27.65 0.84 -11.77
N ASN A 17 27.60 2.06 -12.31
CA ASN A 17 26.72 3.13 -11.86
C ASN A 17 25.33 3.06 -12.51
N GLU A 18 25.22 2.56 -13.74
CA GLU A 18 23.93 2.32 -14.39
C GLU A 18 23.14 1.15 -13.77
N ARG A 19 23.80 0.18 -13.14
CA ARG A 19 23.12 -0.96 -12.51
C ARG A 19 22.49 -0.67 -11.14
N ARG A 20 22.75 0.49 -10.53
CA ARG A 20 22.25 0.84 -9.18
C ARG A 20 20.94 1.65 -9.16
N SER A 21 20.45 2.14 -10.30
CA SER A 21 19.30 3.06 -10.34
C SER A 21 17.97 2.44 -10.79
N LEU A 22 17.93 1.14 -11.12
CA LEU A 22 16.70 0.42 -11.48
C LEU A 22 15.85 0.06 -10.24
N ARG A 23 15.58 1.05 -9.39
CA ARG A 23 14.56 1.01 -8.33
C ARG A 23 13.22 1.46 -8.92
N TRP A 24 12.86 0.88 -10.07
CA TRP A 24 11.62 1.21 -10.78
C TRP A 24 10.49 0.41 -10.15
N ILE A 25 9.90 1.01 -9.13
CA ILE A 25 8.59 0.63 -8.61
C ILE A 25 7.60 0.91 -9.74
N ASP A 26 7.02 -0.13 -10.32
CA ASP A 26 6.03 -0.03 -11.38
C ASP A 26 4.80 0.76 -10.88
N PRO A 27 4.61 2.04 -11.28
CA PRO A 27 3.64 2.95 -10.66
C PRO A 27 2.19 2.60 -11.04
N SER A 28 2.02 1.68 -11.99
CA SER A 28 0.74 1.23 -12.51
C SER A 28 -0.02 0.39 -11.47
N PHE A 29 0.67 -0.52 -10.77
CA PHE A 29 0.07 -1.38 -9.74
C PHE A 29 -0.23 -0.59 -8.47
N GLN A 30 0.73 0.23 -8.01
CA GLN A 30 0.58 1.05 -6.80
C GLN A 30 -0.64 1.99 -6.89
N ARG A 31 -0.87 2.63 -8.05
CA ARG A 31 -2.01 3.53 -8.25
C ARG A 31 -3.36 2.80 -8.24
N ARG A 32 -3.45 1.60 -8.85
CA ARG A 32 -4.70 0.81 -8.84
C ARG A 32 -5.10 0.41 -7.42
N TYR A 33 -4.14 -0.07 -6.62
CA TYR A 33 -4.38 -0.42 -5.23
C TYR A 33 -4.64 0.80 -4.34
N ALA A 34 -3.92 1.91 -4.55
CA ALA A 34 -4.17 3.15 -3.82
C ALA A 34 -5.61 3.65 -4.06
N ILE A 35 -6.08 3.66 -5.31
CA ILE A 35 -7.45 4.08 -5.64
C ILE A 35 -8.48 3.15 -4.98
N LEU A 36 -8.26 1.83 -5.04
CA LEU A 36 -9.15 0.84 -4.43
C LEU A 36 -9.22 0.99 -2.90
N LEU A 37 -8.09 1.23 -2.24
CA LEU A 37 -8.07 1.39 -0.78
C LEU A 37 -8.69 2.73 -0.36
N ILE A 38 -8.42 3.81 -1.08
CA ILE A 38 -9.06 5.11 -0.83
C ILE A 38 -10.57 5.01 -1.04
N SER A 39 -11.04 4.33 -2.09
CA SER A 39 -12.48 4.20 -2.33
C SER A 39 -13.17 3.40 -1.23
N ILE A 40 -12.56 2.33 -0.72
CA ILE A 40 -13.07 1.56 0.42
C ILE A 40 -13.11 2.44 1.68
N VAL A 41 -12.03 3.15 2.00
CA VAL A 41 -11.96 4.03 3.18
C VAL A 41 -13.02 5.14 3.11
N LEU A 42 -13.20 5.76 1.95
CA LEU A 42 -14.23 6.78 1.75
C LEU A 42 -15.63 6.20 1.88
N LEU A 43 -15.89 5.01 1.33
CA LEU A 43 -17.18 4.34 1.43
C LEU A 43 -17.53 4.03 2.89
N VAL A 44 -16.60 3.42 3.63
CA VAL A 44 -16.78 3.12 5.07
C VAL A 44 -16.99 4.40 5.87
N SER A 45 -16.19 5.43 5.62
CA SER A 45 -16.32 6.73 6.29
C SER A 45 -17.68 7.36 6.04
N THR A 46 -18.16 7.32 4.79
CA THR A 46 -19.47 7.86 4.39
C THR A 46 -20.60 7.11 5.08
N VAL A 47 -20.52 5.78 5.15
CA VAL A 47 -21.52 4.95 5.85
C VAL A 47 -21.55 5.27 7.34
N LEU A 48 -20.38 5.36 8.00
CA LEU A 48 -20.31 5.67 9.44
C LEU A 48 -20.84 7.07 9.78
N ILE A 49 -20.43 8.08 9.02
CA ILE A 49 -20.90 9.46 9.23
C ILE A 49 -22.40 9.57 8.91
N GLY A 50 -22.85 8.96 7.81
CA GLY A 50 -24.26 8.98 7.39
C GLY A 50 -25.18 8.28 8.39
N THR A 51 -24.78 7.10 8.89
CA THR A 51 -25.53 6.37 9.93
C THR A 51 -25.60 7.13 11.25
N PHE A 52 -24.49 7.74 11.68
CA PHE A 52 -24.47 8.57 12.88
C PHE A 52 -25.39 9.80 12.72
N TRP A 53 -25.31 10.48 11.58
CA TRP A 53 -26.14 11.64 11.27
C TRP A 53 -27.64 11.28 11.25
N PHE A 54 -28.00 10.16 10.61
CA PHE A 54 -29.37 9.67 10.59
C PHE A 54 -29.89 9.35 12.00
N HIS A 55 -29.07 8.71 12.84
CA HIS A 55 -29.46 8.40 14.21
C HIS A 55 -29.59 9.66 15.08
N SER A 56 -28.71 10.65 14.89
CA SER A 56 -28.80 11.96 15.54
C SER A 56 -30.15 12.65 15.24
N GLU A 57 -30.57 12.66 13.97
CA GLU A 57 -31.87 13.18 13.56
C GLU A 57 -33.04 12.39 14.20
N GLN A 58 -32.94 11.06 14.26
CA GLN A 58 -33.96 10.25 14.94
C GLN A 58 -34.12 10.60 16.42
N VAL A 59 -33.02 10.85 17.13
CA VAL A 59 -33.05 11.25 18.54
C VAL A 59 -33.75 12.61 18.71
N LEU A 60 -33.42 13.60 17.88
CA LEU A 60 -34.06 14.93 17.91
C LEU A 60 -35.55 14.88 17.54
N ASN A 61 -35.91 14.03 16.57
CA ASN A 61 -37.30 13.80 16.20
C ASN A 61 -38.09 13.11 17.32
N THR A 62 -37.47 12.17 18.04
CA THR A 62 -38.10 11.51 19.20
C THR A 62 -38.39 12.51 20.32
N LEU A 63 -37.45 13.44 20.60
CA LEU A 63 -37.67 14.53 21.55
C LEU A 63 -38.84 15.43 21.12
N THR A 64 -38.88 15.80 19.85
CA THR A 64 -39.96 16.65 19.30
C THR A 64 -41.32 15.94 19.40
N ASN A 65 -41.38 14.65 19.06
CA ASN A 65 -42.60 13.84 19.16
C ASN A 65 -43.06 13.61 20.60
N ALA A 66 -42.14 13.63 21.57
CA ALA A 66 -42.45 13.60 23.00
C ALA A 66 -42.97 14.96 23.54
N GLY A 67 -43.13 15.97 22.68
CA GLY A 67 -43.62 17.30 23.04
C GLY A 67 -42.53 18.29 23.46
N VAL A 68 -41.25 17.92 23.33
CA VAL A 68 -40.14 18.85 23.60
C VAL A 68 -39.98 19.81 22.43
N LEU A 69 -40.38 21.07 22.64
CA LEU A 69 -40.20 22.12 21.64
C LEU A 69 -38.72 22.38 21.36
N LYS A 70 -38.38 22.72 20.12
CA LYS A 70 -37.00 23.04 19.71
C LYS A 70 -36.34 24.18 20.51
N GLN A 71 -37.16 25.07 21.06
CA GLN A 71 -36.73 26.22 21.88
C GLN A 71 -36.45 25.84 23.34
N HIS A 72 -36.76 24.60 23.74
CA HIS A 72 -36.52 24.10 25.08
C HIS A 72 -35.03 23.83 25.29
N SER A 73 -34.52 24.13 26.49
CA SER A 73 -33.10 23.98 26.81
C SER A 73 -32.59 22.54 26.67
N LEU A 74 -33.44 21.53 26.92
CA LEU A 74 -33.09 20.12 26.73
C LEU A 74 -32.86 19.79 25.25
N TYR A 75 -33.67 20.33 24.33
CA TYR A 75 -33.49 20.10 22.89
C TYR A 75 -32.14 20.65 22.43
N LEU A 76 -31.86 21.91 22.78
CA LEU A 76 -30.60 22.58 22.44
C LEU A 76 -29.38 21.88 23.04
N LEU A 77 -29.51 21.37 24.27
CA LEU A 77 -28.44 20.61 24.92
C LEU A 77 -28.16 19.30 24.18
N VAL A 78 -29.20 18.55 23.80
CA VAL A 78 -29.06 17.29 23.07
C VAL A 78 -28.52 17.54 21.66
N GLU A 79 -29.03 18.53 20.95
CA GLU A 79 -28.54 18.91 19.62
C GLU A 79 -27.04 19.29 19.66
N LYS A 80 -26.65 20.12 20.63
CA LYS A 80 -25.25 20.48 20.84
C LYS A 80 -24.38 19.27 21.20
N GLN A 81 -24.90 18.35 22.01
CA GLN A 81 -24.18 17.13 22.36
C GLN A 81 -24.02 16.22 21.14
N MET A 82 -25.06 16.03 20.34
CA MET A 82 -25.02 15.18 19.15
C MET A 82 -24.07 15.75 18.09
N THR A 83 -24.09 17.08 17.86
CA THR A 83 -23.14 17.75 16.95
C THR A 83 -21.70 17.63 17.44
N SER A 84 -21.45 17.76 18.76
CA SER A 84 -20.12 17.53 19.33
C SER A 84 -19.65 16.08 19.19
N LEU A 85 -20.55 15.10 19.35
CA LEU A 85 -20.25 13.69 19.12
C LEU A 85 -19.98 13.40 17.64
N LEU A 86 -20.77 13.98 16.72
CA LEU A 86 -20.55 13.86 15.28
C LEU A 86 -19.16 14.36 14.90
N LEU A 87 -18.77 15.53 15.41
CA LEU A 87 -17.44 16.08 15.19
C LEU A 87 -16.34 15.15 15.72
N SER A 88 -16.55 14.55 16.89
CA SER A 88 -15.61 13.57 17.46
C SER A 88 -15.50 12.31 16.57
N VAL A 89 -16.62 11.80 16.07
CA VAL A 89 -16.65 10.67 15.13
C VAL A 89 -15.90 11.01 13.84
N VAL A 90 -16.13 12.19 13.27
CA VAL A 90 -15.43 12.65 12.05
C VAL A 90 -13.92 12.72 12.28
N ILE A 91 -13.47 13.25 13.42
CA ILE A 91 -12.04 13.30 13.76
C ILE A 91 -11.46 11.89 13.87
N VAL A 92 -12.13 10.98 14.59
CA VAL A 92 -11.66 9.60 14.77
C VAL A 92 -11.59 8.87 13.43
N VAL A 93 -12.62 9.00 12.60
CA VAL A 93 -12.66 8.40 11.25
C VAL A 93 -11.56 8.97 10.36
N ALA A 94 -11.30 10.29 10.41
CA ALA A 94 -10.23 10.92 9.66
C ALA A 94 -8.85 10.41 10.10
N LEU A 95 -8.58 10.35 11.41
CA LEU A 95 -7.32 9.82 11.94
C LEU A 95 -7.12 8.34 11.57
N PHE A 96 -8.17 7.53 11.68
CA PHE A 96 -8.13 6.14 11.29
C PHE A 96 -7.89 5.97 9.78
N SER A 97 -8.51 6.81 8.95
CA SER A 97 -8.30 6.81 7.51
C SER A 97 -6.84 7.11 7.14
N VAL A 98 -6.24 8.11 7.79
CA VAL A 98 -4.81 8.43 7.61
C VAL A 98 -3.94 7.26 8.04
N PHE A 99 -4.23 6.65 9.20
CA PHE A 99 -3.50 5.48 9.67
C PHE A 99 -3.55 4.30 8.69
N VAL A 100 -4.74 3.96 8.18
CA VAL A 100 -4.93 2.89 7.19
C VAL A 100 -4.20 3.23 5.90
N PHE A 101 -4.24 4.49 5.44
CA PHE A 101 -3.53 4.91 4.24
C PHE A 101 -2.01 4.75 4.35
N VAL A 102 -1.44 5.14 5.49
CA VAL A 102 0.00 4.97 5.75
C VAL A 102 0.37 3.49 5.80
N MET A 103 -0.41 2.68 6.51
CA MET A 103 -0.18 1.23 6.61
C MET A 103 -0.27 0.53 5.24
N ALA A 104 -1.29 0.88 4.46
CA ALA A 104 -1.49 0.38 3.11
C ALA A 104 -0.31 0.72 2.18
N ASN A 105 0.18 1.95 2.23
CA ASN A 105 1.31 2.39 1.42
C ASN A 105 2.58 1.62 1.79
N PHE A 106 2.85 1.46 3.10
CA PHE A 106 3.97 0.70 3.60
C PHE A 106 3.91 -0.77 3.15
N LEU A 107 2.74 -1.41 3.28
CA LEU A 107 2.54 -2.80 2.85
C LEU A 107 2.66 -2.96 1.33
N SER A 108 2.14 -2.00 0.56
CA SER A 108 2.25 -1.98 -0.90
C SER A 108 3.73 -1.99 -1.35
N HIS A 109 4.59 -1.22 -0.67
CA HIS A 109 6.02 -1.20 -0.97
C HIS A 109 6.72 -2.54 -0.71
N ARG A 110 6.34 -3.25 0.36
CA ARG A 110 6.88 -4.58 0.72
C ARG A 110 6.40 -5.72 -0.17
N ILE A 111 5.40 -5.47 -1.03
CA ILE A 111 4.83 -6.45 -1.96
C ILE A 111 5.27 -6.18 -3.41
N VAL A 112 5.16 -4.94 -3.88
CA VAL A 112 5.35 -4.62 -5.31
C VAL A 112 6.79 -4.83 -5.78
N GLY A 113 7.77 -4.42 -4.97
CA GLY A 113 9.19 -4.61 -5.26
C GLY A 113 9.56 -6.09 -5.45
N PRO A 114 9.33 -6.95 -4.45
CA PRO A 114 9.65 -8.37 -4.56
C PRO A 114 8.85 -9.10 -5.65
N MET A 115 7.59 -8.69 -5.92
CA MET A 115 6.80 -9.28 -7.01
C MET A 115 7.45 -9.06 -8.39
N PHE A 116 8.03 -7.89 -8.62
CA PHE A 116 8.75 -7.60 -9.87
C PHE A 116 10.01 -8.47 -10.02
N ALA A 117 10.78 -8.64 -8.94
CA ALA A 117 11.96 -9.49 -8.92
C ALA A 117 11.61 -10.97 -9.18
N ILE A 118 10.53 -11.46 -8.57
CA ILE A 118 9.98 -12.81 -8.82
C ILE A 118 9.59 -12.97 -10.29
N LYS A 119 8.85 -12.02 -10.86
CA LYS A 119 8.45 -12.08 -12.27
C LYS A 119 9.66 -12.17 -13.20
N ARG A 120 10.65 -11.29 -13.00
CA ARG A 120 11.88 -11.27 -13.80
C ARG A 120 12.64 -12.60 -13.71
N SER A 121 12.72 -13.19 -12.52
CA SER A 121 13.35 -14.50 -12.31
C SER A 121 12.70 -15.61 -13.10
N ILE A 122 11.36 -15.67 -13.05
CA ILE A 122 10.58 -16.66 -13.80
C ILE A 122 10.80 -16.49 -15.32
N GLU A 123 10.80 -15.25 -15.80
CA GLU A 123 11.08 -14.95 -17.22
C GLU A 123 12.51 -15.38 -17.62
N SER A 124 13.53 -15.08 -16.81
CA SER A 124 14.91 -15.53 -17.04
C SER A 124 15.05 -17.05 -17.02
N MET A 125 14.37 -17.76 -16.12
CA MET A 125 14.35 -19.23 -16.11
C MET A 125 13.70 -19.81 -17.37
N GLY A 126 12.58 -19.22 -17.81
CA GLY A 126 11.92 -19.62 -19.05
C GLY A 126 12.78 -19.42 -20.30
N ALA A 127 13.72 -18.47 -20.25
CA ALA A 127 14.70 -18.22 -21.31
C ALA A 127 15.99 -19.07 -21.20
N GLY A 128 16.08 -19.99 -20.23
CA GLY A 128 17.28 -20.80 -19.98
C GLY A 128 18.44 -20.05 -19.33
N GLN A 129 18.22 -18.81 -18.85
CA GLN A 129 19.24 -17.95 -18.24
C GLN A 129 19.28 -18.15 -16.72
N PHE A 130 19.67 -19.35 -16.27
CA PHE A 130 19.61 -19.73 -14.86
C PHE A 130 20.50 -18.88 -13.93
N ASN A 131 21.63 -18.36 -14.44
CA ASN A 131 22.47 -17.44 -13.69
C ASN A 131 21.79 -16.09 -13.39
N GLU A 132 20.97 -15.59 -14.32
CA GLU A 132 20.23 -14.33 -14.16
C GLU A 132 18.92 -14.51 -13.39
N ALA A 133 18.44 -15.74 -13.29
CA ALA A 133 17.23 -16.09 -12.57
C ALA A 133 17.36 -16.00 -11.03
N ARG A 134 18.57 -15.98 -10.47
CA ARG A 134 18.75 -15.96 -9.01
C ARG A 134 18.25 -14.65 -8.39
N VAL A 135 17.31 -14.75 -7.46
CA VAL A 135 16.68 -13.61 -6.78
C VAL A 135 17.20 -13.48 -5.35
N LYS A 136 17.50 -12.25 -4.96
CA LYS A 136 17.71 -11.89 -3.56
C LYS A 136 16.78 -10.72 -3.20
N LEU A 137 15.79 -11.01 -2.37
CA LEU A 137 14.87 -10.01 -1.82
C LEU A 137 15.46 -9.37 -0.56
N ARG A 138 14.95 -8.21 -0.14
CA ARG A 138 15.37 -7.54 1.11
C ARG A 138 14.80 -8.27 2.31
N SER A 139 15.52 -8.33 3.43
CA SER A 139 15.14 -9.11 4.62
C SER A 139 13.73 -8.83 5.16
N ASP A 140 13.20 -7.64 4.88
CA ASP A 140 11.86 -7.18 5.24
C ASP A 140 10.83 -7.35 4.13
N ASP A 141 11.11 -8.02 3.02
CA ASP A 141 10.12 -8.32 1.97
C ASP A 141 9.31 -9.57 2.34
N GLU A 142 8.02 -9.61 1.96
CA GLU A 142 7.10 -10.71 2.35
C GLU A 142 7.36 -12.05 1.64
N PHE A 143 8.07 -12.06 0.50
CA PHE A 143 8.21 -13.25 -0.36
C PHE A 143 9.57 -13.94 -0.30
N GLN A 144 10.25 -13.88 0.85
CA GLN A 144 11.59 -14.46 1.03
C GLN A 144 11.64 -15.97 0.76
N ASP A 145 10.62 -16.69 1.23
CA ASP A 145 10.42 -18.11 0.99
C ASP A 145 10.29 -18.44 -0.51
N VAL A 146 9.50 -17.64 -1.25
CA VAL A 146 9.34 -17.79 -2.70
C VAL A 146 10.66 -17.54 -3.42
N ALA A 147 11.42 -16.51 -3.03
CA ALA A 147 12.73 -16.25 -3.62
C ALA A 147 13.71 -17.41 -3.38
N LEU A 148 13.70 -18.01 -2.18
CA LEU A 148 14.50 -19.19 -1.87
C LEU A 148 14.09 -20.39 -2.74
N MET A 149 12.79 -20.63 -2.91
CA MET A 149 12.28 -21.70 -3.78
C MET A 149 12.67 -21.50 -5.24
N LEU A 150 12.59 -20.27 -5.76
CA LEU A 150 13.00 -19.94 -7.13
C LEU A 150 14.50 -20.19 -7.34
N ASN A 151 15.34 -19.82 -6.38
CA ASN A 151 16.78 -20.08 -6.45
C ASN A 151 17.08 -21.59 -6.48
N GLN A 152 16.45 -22.37 -5.59
CA GLN A 152 16.60 -23.82 -5.59
C GLN A 152 16.14 -24.46 -6.90
N MET A 153 15.07 -23.92 -7.51
CA MET A 153 14.58 -24.37 -8.80
C MET A 153 15.58 -24.08 -9.91
N ALA A 154 16.15 -22.87 -9.96
CA ALA A 154 17.19 -22.49 -10.91
C ALA A 154 18.43 -23.39 -10.78
N ASP A 155 18.89 -23.67 -9.56
CA ASP A 155 20.03 -24.55 -9.32
C ASP A 155 19.78 -25.98 -9.82
N ARG A 156 18.56 -26.52 -9.63
CA ARG A 156 18.18 -27.86 -10.12
C ARG A 156 18.08 -27.94 -11.64
N MET A 157 17.63 -26.86 -12.29
CA MET A 157 17.52 -26.80 -13.74
C MET A 157 18.89 -26.62 -14.39
N GLU A 158 19.78 -25.80 -13.81
CA GLU A 158 21.16 -25.65 -14.26
C GLU A 158 21.96 -26.97 -14.11
N ALA A 159 21.70 -27.74 -13.05
CA ALA A 159 22.37 -29.00 -12.78
C ALA A 159 21.86 -30.19 -13.60
N ARG A 160 20.78 -30.05 -14.39
CA ARG A 160 20.30 -31.10 -15.29
C ARG A 160 21.08 -31.03 -16.61
N PRO A 161 21.96 -32.01 -16.92
CA PRO A 161 22.48 -32.15 -18.27
C PRO A 161 21.34 -32.59 -19.18
N GLU A 162 21.23 -31.97 -20.35
CA GLU A 162 20.39 -32.49 -21.43
C GLU A 162 20.83 -33.89 -21.86
#